data_AF-V5TZ77-F1
#
_entry.id   AF-V5TZ77-F1
#
_cell.length_a   1.000
_cell.length_b   1.000
_cell.length_c   1.000
_cell.angle_alpha   90.00
_cell.angle_beta   90.00
_cell.angle_gamma   90.00
#
_symmetry.space_group_name_H-M   'P 1'
#
loop_
_entity.id
_entity.type
_entity.pdbx_description
1 polymer ?
#
loop_
_entity_poly.entity_id
_entity_poly.type
_entity_poly.pdbx_seq_one_letter_code
_entity_poly.pdbx_strand_id
1 'polypeptide(L)' 'MAEVIWTLSVTGPQYEAGMRPEKHRVVIPLPERKRGENDLHVHFLPGDKVLLGWSDNAWSPYDEHNPNYISPSQ' A
#
# COMPACT_ATOMS: atom_id res chain seq x y z
N MET A 1 7.00 -14.16 -2.53
CA MET A 1 7.39 -12.88 -1.93
C MET A 1 7.17 -11.78 -2.94
N ALA A 2 6.87 -10.58 -2.49
CA ALA A 2 6.77 -9.36 -3.30
C ALA A 2 7.69 -8.29 -2.70
N GLU A 3 8.25 -7.47 -3.58
CA GLU A 3 9.08 -6.33 -3.20
C GLU A 3 8.31 -5.05 -3.49
N VAL A 4 8.15 -4.20 -2.47
CA VAL A 4 7.51 -2.88 -2.59
C VAL A 4 8.55 -1.82 -2.30
N ILE A 5 8.76 -0.94 -3.28
CA ILE A 5 9.72 0.18 -3.20
C ILE A 5 8.93 1.45 -3.49
N TRP A 6 9.02 2.42 -2.59
CA TRP A 6 8.37 3.72 -2.78
C TRP A 6 9.28 4.86 -2.34
N THR A 7 8.98 6.05 -2.87
CA THR A 7 9.64 7.30 -2.48
C THR A 7 8.59 8.23 -1.89
N LEU A 8 8.75 8.59 -0.62
CA LEU A 8 8.01 9.70 -0.04
C LEU A 8 8.64 11.00 -0.54
N SER A 9 7.95 11.67 -1.46
CA SER A 9 8.40 12.95 -2.01
C SER A 9 8.10 14.10 -1.06
N VAL A 10 8.81 15.21 -1.23
CA VAL A 10 8.56 16.45 -0.51
C VAL A 10 8.29 17.56 -1.51
N THR A 11 7.45 18.51 -1.13
CA THR A 11 7.21 19.74 -1.91
C THR A 11 8.40 20.69 -1.78
N GLY A 12 8.49 21.69 -2.67
CA GLY A 12 9.55 22.71 -2.61
C GLY A 12 9.65 23.40 -1.24
N PRO A 13 8.56 23.97 -0.69
CA PRO A 13 8.59 24.59 0.64
C PRO A 13 9.04 23.65 1.77
N GLN A 14 8.65 22.37 1.72
CA GLN A 14 9.10 21.36 2.69
C GLN A 14 10.60 21.10 2.57
N TYR A 15 11.13 21.06 1.35
CA TYR A 15 12.56 20.91 1.10
C TYR A 15 13.37 22.10 1.64
N GLU A 16 12.89 23.32 1.39
CA GLU A 16 13.49 24.56 1.91
C GLU A 16 13.42 24.63 3.44
N ALA A 17 12.37 24.05 4.04
CA ALA A 17 12.26 23.88 5.49
C ALA A 17 13.14 22.75 6.06
N GLY A 18 13.96 22.11 5.23
CA GLY A 18 14.94 21.10 5.64
C GLY A 18 14.50 19.64 5.50
N MET A 19 13.25 19.37 5.05
CA MET A 19 12.81 17.99 4.78
C MET A 19 13.51 17.43 3.53
N ARG A 20 13.62 16.11 3.45
CA ARG A 20 14.23 15.43 2.29
C ARG A 20 13.34 14.28 1.84
N PRO A 21 13.34 13.94 0.54
CA PRO A 21 12.66 12.73 0.08
C PRO A 21 13.24 11.49 0.74
N GLU A 22 12.38 10.53 1.06
CA GLU A 22 12.75 9.28 1.71
C GLU A 22 12.48 8.10 0.77
N LYS A 23 13.42 7.16 0.70
CA LYS A 23 13.26 5.91 -0.06
C LYS A 23 13.04 4.78 0.91
N HIS A 24 11.91 4.10 0.78
CA HIS A 24 11.56 2.95 1.61
C HIS A 24 11.48 1.70 0.74
N ARG A 25 11.72 0.57 1.40
CA ARG A 25 11.71 -0.75 0.78
C ARG A 25 11.25 -1.76 1.81
N VAL A 26 10.31 -2.61 1.41
CA VAL A 26 9.90 -3.76 2.21
C VAL A 26 9.76 -5.00 1.34
N VAL A 27 10.08 -6.15 1.91
CA VAL A 27 9.88 -7.46 1.30
C VAL A 27 8.85 -8.20 2.15
N ILE A 28 7.69 -8.50 1.55
CA ILE A 28 6.55 -9.11 2.23
C ILE A 28 6.03 -10.31 1.44
N PRO A 29 5.32 -11.25 2.09
CA PRO A 29 4.64 -12.33 1.39
C PRO A 29 3.68 -11.77 0.33
N LEU A 30 3.65 -12.40 -0.84
CA LEU A 30 2.61 -12.10 -1.82
C LEU A 30 1.34 -12.82 -1.35
N PRO A 31 0.20 -12.12 -1.16
CA PRO A 31 -1.04 -12.75 -0.73
C PRO A 31 -1.51 -13.78 -1.76
N GLU A 32 -2.16 -14.82 -1.27
CA GLU A 32 -2.82 -15.80 -2.13
C GLU A 32 -3.91 -15.12 -2.95
N ARG A 33 -3.96 -15.42 -4.25
CA ARG A 33 -4.96 -14.88 -5.18
C ARG A 33 -6.03 -15.92 -5.43
N LYS A 34 -7.31 -15.56 -5.25
CA LYS A 34 -8.43 -16.40 -5.67
C LYS A 34 -8.83 -16.11 -7.10
N ARG A 35 -9.44 -17.10 -7.77
CA ARG A 35 -9.96 -16.93 -9.13
C ARG A 35 -11.05 -15.86 -9.13
N GLY A 36 -10.90 -14.85 -9.97
CA GLY A 36 -11.82 -13.71 -10.07
C GLY A 36 -11.24 -12.42 -9.49
N GLU A 37 -10.28 -12.52 -8.56
CA GLU A 37 -9.55 -11.36 -8.04
C GLU A 37 -8.39 -11.03 -9.01
N ASN A 38 -8.56 -9.97 -9.81
CA ASN A 38 -7.61 -9.63 -10.87
C ASN A 38 -6.78 -8.39 -10.55
N ASP A 39 -7.14 -7.65 -9.51
CA ASP A 39 -6.49 -6.40 -9.13
C ASP A 39 -5.66 -6.62 -7.85
N LEU A 40 -4.35 -6.42 -7.94
CA LEU A 40 -3.45 -6.41 -6.78
C LEU A 40 -3.33 -4.98 -6.25
N HIS A 41 -3.69 -4.79 -4.99
CA HIS A 41 -3.65 -3.50 -4.32
C HIS A 41 -2.44 -3.41 -3.40
N VAL A 42 -1.81 -2.22 -3.40
CA VAL A 42 -0.79 -1.83 -2.42
C VAL A 42 -1.40 -0.76 -1.54
N HIS A 43 -1.49 -1.04 -0.24
CA HIS A 43 -2.12 -0.13 0.72
C HIS A 43 -1.09 0.36 1.74
N PHE A 44 -0.91 1.69 1.79
CA PHE A 44 0.05 2.35 2.68
C PHE A 44 -0.63 2.80 3.95
N LEU A 45 -0.10 2.38 5.10
CA LEU A 45 -0.55 2.76 6.43
C LEU A 45 0.51 3.66 7.11
N PRO A 46 0.13 4.42 8.15
CA PRO A 46 1.09 5.18 8.94
C PRO A 46 2.24 4.31 9.49
N GLY A 47 3.43 4.91 9.59
CA GLY A 47 4.62 4.22 10.11
C GLY A 47 5.24 3.20 9.14
N ASP A 48 5.21 3.50 7.84
CA ASP A 48 5.80 2.69 6.76
C ASP A 48 5.26 1.24 6.66
N LYS A 49 4.09 0.99 7.26
CA LYS A 49 3.39 -0.29 7.14
C LYS A 49 2.74 -0.39 5.76
N VAL A 50 2.97 -1.51 5.07
CA VAL A 50 2.39 -1.79 3.75
C VAL A 50 1.64 -3.10 3.78
N LEU A 51 0.42 -3.10 3.24
CA LEU A 51 -0.39 -4.29 3.03
C LEU A 51 -0.54 -4.57 1.54
N LEU A 52 -0.61 -5.85 1.19
CA LEU A 52 -0.95 -6.33 -0.14
C LEU A 52 -2.20 -7.17 -0.07
N GLY A 53 -3.13 -6.93 -0.99
CA GLY A 53 -4.35 -7.72 -1.09
C GLY A 53 -4.89 -7.73 -2.51
N TRP A 54 -5.50 -8.85 -2.88
CA TRP A 54 -6.20 -8.98 -4.15
C TRP A 54 -7.67 -8.57 -3.98
N SER A 55 -8.28 -8.02 -5.03
CA SER A 55 -9.73 -7.85 -5.10
C SER A 55 -10.25 -8.10 -6.51
N ASP A 56 -11.58 -8.27 -6.60
CA ASP A 56 -12.34 -8.50 -7.83
C ASP A 56 -12.87 -7.19 -8.44
N ASN A 57 -12.46 -6.04 -7.91
CA ASN A 57 -12.96 -4.73 -8.29
C ASN A 57 -11.91 -3.62 -8.05
N ALA A 58 -12.23 -2.39 -8.45
CA ALA A 58 -11.32 -1.25 -8.36
C ALA A 58 -11.00 -0.80 -6.91
N TRP A 59 -11.76 -1.26 -5.91
CA TRP A 59 -11.51 -0.92 -4.52
C TRP A 59 -10.51 -1.88 -3.89
N SER A 60 -9.61 -1.31 -3.08
CA SER A 60 -8.71 -2.09 -2.25
C SER A 60 -9.51 -2.98 -1.29
N PRO A 61 -9.05 -4.22 -0.99
CA PRO A 61 -9.69 -5.04 0.03
C PRO A 61 -9.61 -4.39 1.43
N TYR A 62 -8.76 -3.39 1.61
CA TYR A 62 -8.63 -2.59 2.85
C TYR A 62 -9.37 -1.24 2.78
N ASP A 63 -10.19 -1.01 1.76
CA ASP A 63 -11.04 0.18 1.64
C ASP A 63 -12.45 -0.14 2.17
N GLU A 64 -12.99 0.73 3.02
CA GLU A 64 -14.33 0.58 3.60
C GLU A 64 -15.45 0.56 2.55
N HIS A 65 -15.20 1.11 1.35
CA HIS A 65 -16.15 1.09 0.23
C HIS A 65 -16.16 -0.26 -0.49
N ASN A 66 -15.22 -1.16 -0.21
CA ASN A 66 -15.20 -2.49 -0.80
C ASN A 66 -16.26 -3.39 -0.15
N PRO A 67 -17.17 -4.01 -0.92
CA PRO A 67 -18.14 -4.97 -0.39
C PRO A 67 -17.51 -6.14 0.38
N ASN A 68 -16.26 -6.47 0.03
CA ASN A 68 -15.46 -7.53 0.66
C ASN A 68 -14.37 -6.94 1.60
N TYR A 69 -14.64 -5.79 2.23
CA TYR A 69 -13.69 -5.10 3.11
C TYR A 69 -13.13 -6.02 4.20
N ILE A 70 -11.80 -6.05 4.28
CA ILE A 70 -11.00 -6.70 5.29
C ILE A 70 -10.39 -5.60 6.14
N SER A 71 -10.79 -5.53 7.41
CA SER A 71 -10.20 -4.57 8.34
C SER A 71 -8.71 -4.84 8.49
N PRO A 72 -7.83 -3.84 8.25
CA PRO A 72 -6.44 -3.92 8.65
C PRO A 72 -6.37 -4.15 10.16
N SER A 73 -5.88 -5.32 10.60
CA SER A 73 -5.56 -5.50 12.01
C SER A 73 -4.51 -4.46 12.41
N GLN A 74 -4.75 -3.72 13.51
CA GLN A 74 -3.87 -2.64 14.00
C GLN A 74 -2.42 -3.08 14.24
#